data_AF-A0A6G6SI50-F1
#
_entry.id   AF-A0A6G6SI50-F1
#
_cell.length_a   1.000
_cell.length_b   1.000
_cell.length_c   1.000
_cell.angle_alpha   90.00
_cell.angle_beta   90.00
_cell.angle_gamma   90.00
#
_symmetry.space_group_name_H-M   'P 1'
#
loop_
_entity.id
_entity.type
_entity.pdbx_description
1 polymer ?
#
loop_
_entity_poly.entity_id
_entity_poly.type
_entity_poly.pdbx_seq_one_letter_code
_entity_poly.pdbx_strand_id
1 'polypeptide(L)'
;MQKILFLLMIMTSFGANAFNWQYSEKKDELRDTSFYFSGNLSSNINNLGFPYEENQLRIILRKHLDTQYVLLEMINGQFYCGELTEYENCQFSIKFDNNEILSKEYLPQQGGDNIVFVFEPQVFFEQLKNANKAIIELNAYQGGKVQYKFDLSGLDIEKSHFQ
;
A
#
# COMPACT_ATOMS: atom_id res chain seq x y z
N MET A 1 18.79 -47.15 40.23
CA MET A 1 17.79 -46.13 39.79
C MET A 1 18.52 -45.08 38.97
N GLN A 2 18.48 -45.20 37.65
CA GLN A 2 19.26 -44.38 36.71
C GLN A 2 18.42 -43.16 36.34
N LYS A 3 18.83 -41.97 36.80
CA LYS A 3 18.15 -40.70 36.49
C LYS A 3 18.55 -40.29 35.08
N ILE A 4 17.64 -40.47 34.12
CA ILE A 4 17.80 -39.96 32.75
C ILE A 4 17.49 -38.47 32.79
N LEU A 5 18.50 -37.64 32.50
CA LEU A 5 18.39 -36.20 32.38
C LEU A 5 17.92 -35.87 30.95
N PHE A 6 16.66 -35.48 30.78
CA PHE A 6 16.15 -34.99 29.50
C PHE A 6 16.65 -33.55 29.28
N LEU A 7 17.58 -33.38 28.34
CA LEU A 7 18.03 -32.08 27.88
C LEU A 7 16.98 -31.54 26.88
N LEU A 8 16.18 -30.56 27.32
CA LEU A 8 15.19 -29.92 26.47
C LEU A 8 15.90 -28.98 25.48
N MET A 9 16.01 -29.39 24.22
CA MET A 9 16.54 -28.56 23.14
C MET A 9 15.45 -27.55 22.75
N ILE A 10 15.57 -26.31 23.24
CA ILE A 10 14.65 -25.22 22.88
C ILE A 10 14.96 -24.82 21.44
N MET A 11 14.17 -25.33 20.49
CA MET A 11 14.14 -24.82 19.12
C MET A 11 13.37 -23.50 19.13
N THR A 12 14.06 -22.38 19.28
CA THR A 12 13.48 -21.07 18.99
C THR A 12 13.30 -20.97 17.48
N SER A 13 12.10 -21.24 16.99
CA SER A 13 11.71 -20.89 15.63
C SER A 13 11.77 -19.37 15.50
N PHE A 14 12.79 -18.83 14.84
CA PHE A 14 12.71 -17.49 14.28
C PHE A 14 11.60 -17.55 13.23
N GLY A 15 10.42 -17.01 13.56
CA GLY A 15 9.40 -16.75 12.56
C GLY A 15 10.04 -15.90 11.47
N ALA A 16 9.95 -16.34 10.22
CA ALA A 16 10.31 -15.51 9.09
C ALA A 16 9.36 -14.31 9.12
N ASN A 17 9.83 -13.16 9.61
CA ASN A 17 9.12 -11.90 9.44
C ASN A 17 9.13 -11.61 7.94
N ALA A 18 8.04 -11.96 7.25
CA ALA A 18 7.77 -11.37 5.95
C ALA A 18 7.73 -9.86 6.17
N PHE A 19 8.64 -9.11 5.55
CA PHE A 19 8.62 -7.66 5.66
C PHE A 19 7.33 -7.15 5.01
N ASN A 20 6.51 -6.42 5.77
CA ASN A 20 5.28 -5.78 5.28
C ASN A 20 5.55 -4.81 4.13
N TRP A 21 6.78 -4.27 4.10
CA TRP A 21 7.28 -3.36 3.08
C TRP A 21 8.31 -4.03 2.19
N GLN A 22 8.13 -3.88 0.87
CA GLN A 22 9.05 -4.34 -0.15
C GLN A 22 9.71 -3.13 -0.82
N TYR A 23 11.04 -3.12 -0.90
CA TYR A 23 11.81 -2.02 -1.48
C TYR A 23 12.42 -2.46 -2.80
N SER A 24 12.39 -1.59 -3.81
CA SER A 24 13.05 -1.84 -5.09
C SER A 24 13.57 -0.56 -5.74
N GLU A 25 14.57 -0.73 -6.59
CA GLU A 25 15.16 0.33 -7.40
C GLU A 25 15.03 -0.05 -8.88
N LYS A 26 14.73 0.95 -9.72
CA LYS A 26 14.74 0.80 -11.18
C LYS A 26 15.58 1.91 -11.80
N LYS A 27 16.67 1.52 -12.47
CA LYS A 27 17.53 2.44 -13.21
C LYS A 27 16.90 2.79 -14.58
N ASP A 28 16.85 4.08 -14.88
CA ASP A 28 16.65 4.63 -16.23
C ASP A 28 18.04 4.82 -16.85
N GLU A 29 18.49 3.81 -17.59
CA GLU A 29 19.81 3.81 -18.25
C GLU A 29 19.98 4.93 -19.29
N LEU A 30 18.88 5.46 -19.86
CA LEU A 30 18.95 6.52 -20.86
C LEU A 30 19.32 7.87 -20.24
N ARG A 31 18.82 8.12 -19.03
CA ARG A 31 19.03 9.39 -18.31
C ARG A 31 20.04 9.28 -17.18
N ASP A 32 20.49 8.07 -16.89
CA ASP A 32 21.33 7.72 -15.74
C ASP A 32 20.71 8.20 -14.41
N THR A 33 19.40 7.93 -14.25
CA THR A 33 18.65 8.27 -13.03
C THR A 33 17.98 7.02 -12.46
N SER A 34 17.61 7.03 -11.18
CA SER A 34 16.94 5.90 -10.53
C SER A 34 15.56 6.28 -10.02
N PHE A 35 14.62 5.35 -10.14
CA PHE A 35 13.35 5.33 -9.42
C PHE A 35 13.50 4.43 -8.20
N TYR A 36 13.00 4.88 -7.06
CA TYR A 36 12.92 4.08 -5.83
C TYR A 36 11.46 3.84 -5.48
N PHE A 37 11.15 2.60 -5.08
CA PHE A 37 9.81 2.16 -4.74
C PHE A 37 9.78 1.48 -3.38
N SER A 38 8.75 1.78 -2.60
CA SER A 38 8.37 1.03 -1.38
C SER A 38 6.92 0.59 -1.49
N GLY A 39 6.66 -0.71 -1.46
CA GLY A 39 5.32 -1.28 -1.59
C GLY A 39 4.83 -1.93 -0.29
N ASN A 40 3.60 -1.63 0.11
CA ASN A 40 2.89 -2.30 1.20
C ASN A 40 1.57 -2.87 0.68
N LEU A 41 1.40 -4.19 0.78
CA LEU A 41 0.23 -4.90 0.25
C LEU A 41 -0.82 -5.09 1.35
N SER A 42 -2.11 -4.95 1.01
CA SER A 42 -3.19 -5.15 1.98
C SER A 42 -3.18 -6.57 2.56
N SER A 43 -3.36 -6.68 3.86
CA SER A 43 -3.41 -7.94 4.62
C SER A 43 -4.63 -8.80 4.33
N ASN A 44 -5.72 -8.21 3.84
CA ASN A 44 -6.91 -8.94 3.40
C ASN A 44 -7.01 -9.01 1.88
N ILE A 45 -7.63 -10.09 1.42
CA ILE A 45 -8.04 -10.33 0.04
C ILE A 45 -9.55 -10.10 -0.02
N ASN A 46 -9.98 -9.29 -0.99
CA ASN A 46 -11.39 -9.09 -1.31
C ASN A 46 -11.75 -9.88 -2.56
N ASN A 47 -13.01 -10.27 -2.71
CA ASN A 47 -13.50 -10.87 -3.95
C ASN A 47 -14.39 -9.85 -4.68
N LEU A 48 -13.96 -9.40 -5.85
CA LEU A 48 -14.68 -8.45 -6.71
C LEU A 48 -15.60 -9.14 -7.73
N GLY A 49 -15.60 -10.48 -7.78
CA GLY A 49 -16.31 -11.28 -8.79
C GLY A 49 -15.63 -11.23 -10.15
N PHE A 50 -16.12 -12.06 -11.10
CA PHE A 50 -15.61 -12.06 -12.47
C PHE A 50 -15.77 -10.66 -13.11
N PRO A 51 -14.76 -10.12 -13.82
CA PRO A 51 -13.52 -10.77 -14.25
C PRO A 51 -12.30 -10.62 -13.31
N TYR A 52 -12.47 -9.97 -12.16
CA TYR A 52 -11.35 -9.57 -11.29
C TYR A 52 -11.06 -10.55 -10.14
N GLU A 53 -12.07 -11.30 -9.71
CA GLU A 53 -11.99 -12.32 -8.67
C GLU A 53 -11.29 -11.81 -7.39
N GLU A 54 -10.21 -12.45 -6.96
CA GLU A 54 -9.44 -12.04 -5.79
C GLU A 54 -8.62 -10.78 -6.07
N ASN A 55 -8.80 -9.78 -5.21
CA ASN A 55 -8.16 -8.49 -5.29
C ASN A 55 -7.54 -8.06 -3.96
N GLN A 56 -6.38 -7.42 -4.07
CA GLN A 56 -5.71 -6.69 -2.99
C GLN A 56 -5.36 -5.29 -3.49
N LEU A 57 -5.10 -4.41 -2.54
CA LEU A 57 -4.65 -3.04 -2.80
C LEU A 57 -3.21 -2.90 -2.30
N ARG A 58 -2.36 -2.21 -3.07
CA ARG A 58 -0.98 -1.90 -2.71
C ARG A 58 -0.82 -0.39 -2.57
N ILE A 59 -0.22 0.05 -1.46
CA ILE A 59 0.31 1.40 -1.31
C ILE A 59 1.73 1.39 -1.85
N ILE A 60 2.07 2.34 -2.73
CA ILE A 60 3.40 2.49 -3.31
C ILE A 60 3.93 3.89 -3.03
N LEU A 61 5.04 3.99 -2.31
CA LEU A 61 5.83 5.22 -2.24
C LEU A 61 6.82 5.20 -3.40
N ARG A 62 6.80 6.22 -4.24
CA ARG A 62 7.70 6.34 -5.39
C ARG A 62 8.50 7.64 -5.32
N LYS A 63 9.83 7.55 -5.40
CA LYS A 63 10.75 8.68 -5.52
C LYS A 63 11.45 8.63 -6.88
N HIS A 64 11.52 9.75 -7.57
CA HIS A 64 12.34 9.94 -8.78
C HIS A 64 12.83 11.37 -8.86
N LEU A 65 14.17 11.55 -8.92
CA LEU A 65 14.80 12.88 -8.84
C LEU A 65 14.21 13.68 -7.68
N ASP A 66 13.64 14.86 -7.91
CA ASP A 66 12.99 15.70 -6.89
C ASP A 66 11.51 15.38 -6.67
N THR A 67 10.92 14.48 -7.46
CA THR A 67 9.50 14.15 -7.39
C THR A 67 9.19 12.95 -6.49
N GLN A 68 8.09 13.04 -5.78
CA GLN A 68 7.59 12.02 -4.86
C GLN A 68 6.10 11.81 -5.08
N TYR A 69 5.68 10.55 -5.17
CA TYR A 69 4.29 10.19 -5.34
C TYR A 69 3.91 9.06 -4.39
N VAL A 70 2.71 9.14 -3.84
CA VAL A 70 2.03 8.01 -3.24
C VAL A 70 1.04 7.48 -4.26
N LEU A 71 1.14 6.21 -4.60
CA LEU A 71 0.25 5.52 -5.52
C LEU A 71 -0.58 4.49 -4.75
N LEU A 72 -1.81 4.28 -5.19
CA LEU A 72 -2.57 3.09 -4.85
C LEU A 72 -2.70 2.23 -6.11
N GLU A 73 -2.42 0.94 -6.01
CA GLU A 73 -2.51 -0.03 -7.09
C GLU A 73 -3.48 -1.14 -6.70
N MET A 74 -4.50 -1.37 -7.51
CA MET A 74 -5.31 -2.59 -7.44
C MET A 74 -4.58 -3.70 -8.18
N ILE A 75 -4.31 -4.81 -7.49
CA ILE A 75 -3.60 -5.95 -8.09
C ILE A 75 -4.41 -6.57 -9.23
N ASN A 76 -5.70 -6.81 -8.98
CA ASN A 76 -6.65 -7.36 -9.97
C ASN A 76 -7.95 -6.56 -9.91
N GLY A 77 -8.08 -5.49 -10.68
CA GLY A 77 -9.24 -4.60 -10.56
C GLY A 77 -9.00 -3.25 -11.19
N GLN A 78 -10.03 -2.43 -11.15
CA GLN A 78 -9.99 -1.07 -11.66
C GLN A 78 -10.63 -0.14 -10.63
N PHE A 79 -10.03 1.03 -10.45
CA PHE A 79 -10.63 2.08 -9.66
C PHE A 79 -11.85 2.62 -10.40
N TYR A 80 -12.93 2.86 -9.66
CA TYR A 80 -14.10 3.53 -10.21
C TYR A 80 -14.28 4.88 -9.53
N CYS A 81 -14.21 5.92 -10.34
CA CYS A 81 -14.39 7.30 -9.89
C CYS A 81 -15.82 7.81 -10.07
N GLY A 82 -16.70 7.09 -10.76
CA GLY A 82 -18.00 7.64 -11.16
C GLY A 82 -17.92 8.48 -12.44
N GLU A 83 -19.04 9.10 -12.79
CA GLU A 83 -19.15 10.12 -13.84
C GLU A 83 -18.74 11.49 -13.28
N LEU A 84 -17.51 11.62 -12.77
CA LEU A 84 -17.05 12.89 -12.21
C LEU A 84 -17.09 13.97 -13.29
N THR A 85 -17.63 15.13 -12.91
CA THR A 85 -17.53 16.35 -13.72
C THR A 85 -16.08 16.85 -13.70
N GLU A 86 -15.72 17.76 -14.61
CA GLU A 86 -14.37 18.33 -14.72
C GLU A 86 -13.82 19.02 -13.45
N TYR A 87 -14.63 19.14 -12.38
CA TYR A 87 -14.31 19.78 -11.11
C TYR A 87 -14.26 18.84 -9.89
N GLU A 88 -14.55 17.54 -10.05
CA GLU A 88 -14.56 16.60 -8.92
C GLU A 88 -13.39 15.63 -9.01
N ASN A 89 -12.57 15.59 -7.96
CA ASN A 89 -11.55 14.56 -7.80
C ASN A 89 -12.16 13.29 -7.23
N CYS A 90 -11.61 12.13 -7.60
CA CYS A 90 -12.01 10.87 -7.01
C CYS A 90 -11.64 10.84 -5.53
N GLN A 91 -12.49 10.24 -4.70
CA GLN A 91 -12.27 10.19 -3.25
C GLN A 91 -12.20 8.76 -2.73
N PHE A 92 -11.38 8.58 -1.70
CA PHE A 92 -11.39 7.40 -0.83
C PHE A 92 -11.45 7.82 0.63
N SER A 93 -11.95 6.93 1.48
CA SER A 93 -11.89 7.10 2.92
C SER A 93 -10.71 6.33 3.49
N ILE A 94 -10.01 6.90 4.45
CA ILE A 94 -8.93 6.24 5.17
C ILE A 94 -9.05 6.45 6.66
N LYS A 95 -8.77 5.39 7.43
CA LYS A 95 -8.62 5.45 8.87
C LYS A 95 -7.25 4.91 9.25
N PHE A 96 -6.42 5.77 9.84
CA PHE A 96 -5.14 5.37 10.44
C PHE A 96 -5.36 4.98 11.91
N ASP A 97 -4.86 3.81 12.30
CA ASP A 97 -5.00 3.25 13.65
C ASP A 97 -6.44 3.40 14.19
N ASN A 98 -6.60 4.07 15.34
CA ASN A 98 -7.89 4.33 15.99
C ASN A 98 -8.37 5.79 15.80
N ASN A 99 -7.76 6.54 14.88
CA ASN A 99 -8.10 7.94 14.64
C ASN A 99 -9.42 8.08 13.88
N GLU A 100 -9.79 9.33 13.59
CA GLU A 100 -10.96 9.66 12.77
C GLU A 100 -10.82 9.18 11.31
N ILE A 101 -11.95 9.06 10.63
CA ILE A 101 -11.99 8.74 9.20
C ILE A 101 -11.71 10.03 8.42
N LEU A 102 -10.74 9.98 7.54
CA LEU A 102 -10.37 11.08 6.65
C LEU A 102 -10.86 10.78 5.23
N SER A 103 -11.39 11.79 4.54
CA SER A 103 -11.54 11.74 3.09
C SER A 103 -10.25 12.22 2.43
N LYS A 104 -9.81 11.51 1.40
CA LYS A 104 -8.62 11.82 0.61
C LYS A 104 -8.96 11.73 -0.87
N GLU A 105 -8.25 12.52 -1.66
CA GLU A 105 -8.45 12.59 -3.10
C GLU A 105 -7.37 11.83 -3.85
N TYR A 106 -7.70 11.38 -5.06
CA TYR A 106 -6.74 10.81 -6.00
C TYR A 106 -7.03 11.17 -7.45
N LEU A 107 -5.99 11.06 -8.28
CA LEU A 107 -6.06 11.19 -9.73
C LEU A 107 -5.80 9.84 -10.40
N PRO A 108 -6.59 9.44 -11.41
CA PRO A 108 -6.28 8.26 -12.20
C PRO A 108 -5.00 8.44 -13.00
N GLN A 109 -4.25 7.35 -13.18
CA GLN A 109 -3.13 7.33 -14.10
C GLN A 109 -3.62 7.51 -15.54
N GLN A 110 -2.91 8.31 -16.33
CA GLN A 110 -3.19 8.42 -17.77
C GLN A 110 -2.96 7.07 -18.46
N GLY A 111 -4.01 6.54 -19.11
CA GLY A 111 -3.95 5.28 -19.85
C GLY A 111 -3.95 4.00 -18.98
N GLY A 112 -4.21 4.12 -17.67
CA GLY A 112 -4.34 2.97 -16.76
C GLY A 112 -5.47 3.21 -15.76
N ASP A 113 -6.16 2.14 -15.38
CA ASP A 113 -7.34 2.16 -14.52
C ASP A 113 -7.12 1.45 -13.17
N ASN A 114 -6.00 0.76 -13.02
CA ASN A 114 -5.65 0.00 -11.82
C ASN A 114 -4.60 0.71 -10.93
N ILE A 115 -4.18 1.93 -11.29
CA ILE A 115 -3.24 2.75 -10.51
C ILE A 115 -3.76 4.18 -10.42
N VAL A 116 -3.69 4.75 -9.22
CA VAL A 116 -4.08 6.13 -8.94
C VAL A 116 -3.02 6.85 -8.11
N PHE A 117 -2.96 8.17 -8.23
CA PHE A 117 -2.05 9.06 -7.51
C PHE A 117 -2.79 9.75 -6.38
N VAL A 118 -2.36 9.57 -5.14
CA VAL A 118 -2.94 10.26 -3.99
C VAL A 118 -2.54 11.74 -4.02
N PHE A 119 -3.51 12.64 -3.81
CA PHE A 119 -3.24 14.06 -3.66
C PHE A 119 -2.42 14.36 -2.39
N GLU A 120 -1.62 15.42 -2.43
CA GLU A 120 -0.75 15.84 -1.33
C GLU A 120 0.09 14.68 -0.76
N PRO A 121 0.95 14.04 -1.58
CA PRO A 121 1.61 12.79 -1.22
C PRO A 121 2.50 12.93 0.02
N GLN A 122 3.08 14.10 0.28
CA GLN A 122 3.83 14.38 1.50
C GLN A 122 2.94 14.34 2.75
N VAL A 123 1.75 14.97 2.71
CA VAL A 123 0.81 14.96 3.84
C VAL A 123 0.35 13.52 4.12
N PHE A 124 0.06 12.75 3.08
CA PHE A 124 -0.29 11.34 3.23
C PHE A 124 0.86 10.53 3.84
N PHE A 125 2.10 10.75 3.38
CA PHE A 125 3.28 10.07 3.92
C PHE A 125 3.53 10.40 5.39
N GLU A 126 3.38 11.66 5.80
CA GLU A 126 3.50 12.06 7.22
C GLU A 126 2.48 11.32 8.11
N GLN A 127 1.26 11.11 7.62
CA GLN A 127 0.25 10.34 8.35
C GLN A 127 0.58 8.85 8.37
N LEU A 128 1.02 8.32 7.23
CA LEU A 128 1.36 6.91 7.07
C LEU A 128 2.57 6.49 7.93
N LYS A 129 3.65 7.29 7.96
CA LYS A 129 4.89 6.93 8.68
C LYS A 129 4.71 6.91 10.20
N ASN A 130 3.69 7.58 10.70
CA ASN A 130 3.36 7.66 12.13
C ASN A 130 2.29 6.64 12.56
N ALA A 131 1.73 5.87 11.63
CA ALA A 131 0.67 4.91 11.88
C ALA A 131 1.18 3.47 11.86
N ASN A 132 0.54 2.58 12.62
CA ASN A 132 0.84 1.15 12.57
C ASN A 132 -0.10 0.38 11.64
N LYS A 133 -1.32 0.87 11.44
CA LYS A 133 -2.35 0.24 10.63
C LYS A 133 -3.14 1.28 9.86
N ALA A 134 -3.69 0.87 8.72
CA ALA A 134 -4.69 1.65 8.01
C ALA A 134 -5.82 0.78 7.48
N ILE A 135 -7.00 1.38 7.35
CA ILE A 135 -8.11 0.85 6.57
C ILE A 135 -8.42 1.88 5.48
N ILE A 136 -8.32 1.46 4.21
CA ILE A 136 -8.72 2.26 3.05
C ILE A 136 -10.04 1.70 2.51
N GLU A 137 -11.06 2.53 2.39
CA GLU A 137 -12.31 2.24 1.70
C GLU A 137 -12.39 3.04 0.40
N LEU A 138 -12.62 2.36 -0.72
CA LEU A 138 -12.77 2.99 -2.03
C LEU A 138 -13.69 2.20 -2.95
N ASN A 139 -14.07 2.79 -4.08
CA ASN A 139 -14.90 2.15 -5.09
C ASN A 139 -14.04 1.38 -6.10
N ALA A 140 -14.26 0.07 -6.17
CA ALA A 140 -13.81 -0.77 -7.26
C ALA A 140 -14.87 -0.82 -8.36
N TYR A 141 -14.45 -0.78 -9.62
CA TYR A 141 -15.33 -0.94 -10.76
C TYR A 141 -16.05 -2.30 -10.68
N GLN A 142 -17.38 -2.28 -10.78
CA GLN A 142 -18.28 -3.45 -10.62
C GLN A 142 -18.25 -4.14 -9.23
N GLY A 143 -17.25 -3.90 -8.39
CA GLY A 143 -17.17 -4.40 -7.01
C GLY A 143 -17.81 -3.49 -5.95
N GLY A 144 -18.09 -2.23 -6.30
CA GLY A 144 -18.65 -1.25 -5.35
C GLY A 144 -17.65 -0.82 -4.30
N LYS A 145 -18.12 -0.47 -3.10
CA LYS A 145 -17.27 -0.05 -1.98
C LYS A 145 -16.57 -1.23 -1.32
N VAL A 146 -15.24 -1.17 -1.26
CA VAL A 146 -14.39 -2.25 -0.75
C VAL A 146 -13.37 -1.70 0.24
N GLN A 147 -13.09 -2.48 1.29
CA GLN A 147 -12.15 -2.11 2.34
C GLN A 147 -10.86 -2.94 2.28
N TYR A 148 -9.73 -2.26 2.41
CA TYR A 148 -8.39 -2.84 2.41
C TYR A 148 -7.68 -2.46 3.71
N LYS A 149 -7.13 -3.46 4.39
CA LYS A 149 -6.49 -3.35 5.70
C LYS A 149 -4.99 -3.51 5.53
N PHE A 150 -4.23 -2.59 6.08
CA PHE A 150 -2.78 -2.55 5.97
C PHE A 150 -2.14 -2.69 7.35
N ASP A 151 -1.06 -3.46 7.39
CA ASP A 151 -0.07 -3.40 8.46
C ASP A 151 1.07 -2.50 7.97
N LEU A 152 1.11 -1.29 8.52
CA LEU A 152 2.07 -0.25 8.14
C LEU A 152 3.38 -0.36 8.91
N SER A 153 3.45 -1.26 9.91
CA SER A 153 4.66 -1.45 10.71
C SER A 153 5.85 -1.91 9.86
N GLY A 154 7.05 -1.53 10.28
CA GLY A 154 8.30 -1.90 9.60
C GLY A 154 8.62 -1.07 8.36
N LEU A 155 8.00 0.10 8.19
CA LEU A 155 8.45 1.08 7.21
C LEU A 155 9.86 1.58 7.59
N ASP A 156 10.79 1.44 6.65
CA ASP A 156 12.15 1.93 6.71
C ASP A 156 12.21 3.23 5.91
N ILE A 157 12.21 4.36 6.63
CA ILE A 157 12.13 5.70 6.05
C ILE A 157 13.34 5.96 5.14
N GLU A 158 14.54 5.52 5.54
CA GLU A 158 15.76 5.72 4.75
C GLU A 158 15.70 4.96 3.44
N LYS A 159 15.32 3.67 3.48
CA LYS A 159 15.15 2.86 2.26
C LYS A 159 14.00 3.30 1.38
N SER A 160 13.03 4.02 1.93
CA SER A 160 11.92 4.53 1.13
C SER A 160 12.32 5.68 0.20
N HIS A 161 13.42 6.38 0.53
CA HIS A 161 13.82 7.64 -0.11
C HIS A 161 12.72 8.73 -0.12
N PHE A 162 11.65 8.52 0.65
CA PHE A 162 10.53 9.43 0.82
C PHE A 162 10.79 10.29 2.05
N GLN A 163 10.60 11.60 1.89
CA GLN A 163 10.92 12.64 2.87
C GLN A 163 9.77 13.62 2.92
#